data_AF-A0A433A2Y8-F1
#
_entry.id   AF-A0A433A2Y8-F1
#
_cell.length_a   1.000
_cell.length_b   1.000
_cell.length_c   1.000
_cell.angle_alpha   90.00
_cell.angle_beta   90.00
_cell.angle_gamma   90.00
#
_symmetry.space_group_name_H-M   'P 1'
#
loop_
_entity.id
_entity.type
_entity.pdbx_description
1 polymer ?
#
loop_
_entity_poly.entity_id
_entity_poly.type
_entity_poly.pdbx_seq_one_letter_code
_entity_poly.pdbx_strand_id
1 'polypeptide(L)'
;MLEGVEVEMFFNPAFQYERYRATDIRMGAGLINICGPERSFTTPLASFTYFNNRPSNSSARALPLVYPTPPRLGSHATYAIADQLRDLSDVISAGDSATANLLLVGTATELVHLHHRLQRRWRDKPKRLLQGLTKWDVQAAELMRVACEDGREIKERRGALETLAEYVLRPLGRLMPVEWESPWEELKE
;
A
#
# COMPACT_ATOMS: atom_id res chain seq x y z
N MET A 1 -27.73 -0.50 23.48
CA MET A 1 -26.68 0.25 22.77
C MET A 1 -25.66 0.64 23.81
N LEU A 2 -24.37 0.35 23.63
CA LEU A 2 -23.32 0.82 24.54
C LEU A 2 -23.04 2.28 24.18
N GLU A 3 -23.31 3.22 25.08
CA GLU A 3 -23.08 4.64 24.81
C GLU A 3 -21.60 4.90 24.48
N GLY A 4 -21.35 5.65 23.41
CA GLY A 4 -20.00 6.03 22.97
C GLY A 4 -19.19 4.91 22.30
N VAL A 5 -19.78 3.74 22.03
CA VAL A 5 -19.11 2.63 21.34
C VAL A 5 -19.70 2.43 19.95
N GLU A 6 -18.86 2.61 18.93
CA GLU A 6 -19.20 2.21 17.56
C GLU A 6 -18.87 0.74 17.35
N VAL A 7 -19.84 -0.02 16.84
CA VAL A 7 -19.70 -1.45 16.55
C VAL A 7 -19.93 -1.67 15.06
N GLU A 8 -18.90 -2.15 14.38
CA GLU A 8 -18.99 -2.60 12.98
C GLU A 8 -19.07 -4.14 12.96
N MET A 9 -20.08 -4.68 12.27
CA MET A 9 -20.28 -6.12 12.13
C MET A 9 -20.26 -6.54 10.66
N PHE A 10 -19.47 -7.57 10.35
CA PHE A 10 -19.38 -8.13 9.01
C PHE A 10 -20.03 -9.53 8.97
N PHE A 11 -21.04 -9.70 8.13
CA PHE A 11 -21.68 -10.99 7.89
C PHE A 11 -21.26 -11.51 6.52
N ASN A 12 -20.39 -12.53 6.51
CA ASN A 12 -19.87 -13.11 5.28
C ASN A 12 -20.14 -14.62 5.24
N PRO A 13 -20.59 -15.16 4.09
CA PRO A 13 -20.68 -16.60 3.93
C PRO A 13 -19.29 -17.23 3.87
N ALA A 14 -19.15 -18.48 4.33
CA ALA A 14 -17.85 -19.15 4.47
C ALA A 14 -17.01 -19.19 3.17
N PHE A 15 -17.65 -19.33 2.01
CA PHE A 15 -16.95 -19.35 0.71
C PHE A 15 -16.27 -18.01 0.36
N GLN A 16 -16.71 -16.91 0.97
CA GLN A 16 -16.21 -15.57 0.66
C GLN A 16 -14.78 -15.38 1.19
N TYR A 17 -14.40 -16.09 2.25
CA TYR A 17 -13.05 -16.02 2.81
C TYR A 17 -11.97 -16.52 1.83
N GLU A 18 -12.25 -17.57 1.06
CA GLU A 18 -11.30 -18.04 0.03
C GLU A 18 -11.18 -17.03 -1.13
N ARG A 19 -12.26 -16.29 -1.45
CA ARG A 19 -12.23 -15.21 -2.46
C ARG A 19 -11.41 -14.00 -2.00
N TYR A 20 -11.56 -13.61 -0.74
CA TYR A 20 -10.73 -12.55 -0.14
C TYR A 20 -9.26 -12.95 -0.17
N ARG A 21 -8.94 -14.16 0.27
CA ARG A 21 -7.59 -14.71 0.22
C ARG A 21 -7.01 -14.73 -1.19
N ALA A 22 -7.75 -15.22 -2.17
CA ALA A 22 -7.29 -15.23 -3.56
C ALA A 22 -7.03 -13.82 -4.09
N THR A 23 -7.85 -12.86 -3.69
CA THR A 23 -7.69 -11.44 -4.05
C THR A 23 -6.45 -10.84 -3.40
N ASP A 24 -6.19 -11.13 -2.13
CA ASP A 24 -5.01 -10.64 -1.42
C ASP A 24 -3.72 -11.14 -2.03
N ILE A 25 -3.67 -12.45 -2.30
CA ILE A 25 -2.54 -13.09 -2.98
C ILE A 25 -2.28 -12.40 -4.33
N ARG A 26 -3.33 -12.19 -5.12
CA ARG A 26 -3.24 -11.51 -6.42
C ARG A 26 -2.79 -10.06 -6.32
N MET A 27 -3.20 -9.35 -5.26
CA MET A 27 -2.88 -7.93 -5.05
C MET A 27 -1.54 -7.72 -4.33
N GLY A 28 -0.85 -8.81 -3.95
CA GLY A 28 0.35 -8.74 -3.10
C GLY A 28 0.06 -8.18 -1.71
N ALA A 29 -1.20 -8.12 -1.29
CA ALA A 29 -1.57 -7.76 0.06
C ALA A 29 -1.30 -8.97 0.96
N GLY A 30 -0.55 -8.79 2.05
CA GLY A 30 -0.54 -9.81 3.09
C GLY A 30 -1.99 -10.07 3.53
N LEU A 31 -2.37 -11.34 3.65
CA LEU A 31 -3.71 -11.83 3.98
C LEU A 31 -4.50 -10.82 4.84
N ILE A 32 -5.67 -10.41 4.35
CA ILE A 32 -6.58 -9.44 4.96
C ILE A 32 -6.70 -9.69 6.48
N ASN A 33 -6.63 -8.58 7.22
CA ASN A 33 -6.74 -8.40 8.67
C ASN A 33 -7.98 -9.03 9.34
N ILE A 34 -8.91 -9.63 8.58
CA ILE A 34 -10.16 -10.22 9.09
C ILE A 34 -9.89 -11.51 9.87
N CYS A 35 -8.77 -12.20 9.60
CA CYS A 35 -8.38 -13.42 10.31
C CYS A 35 -7.20 -13.19 11.27
N GLY A 36 -7.09 -11.99 11.84
CA GLY A 36 -6.07 -11.66 12.85
C GLY A 36 -6.18 -12.51 14.13
N PRO A 37 -5.16 -12.49 15.00
CA PRO A 37 -5.04 -13.40 16.14
C PRO A 37 -5.92 -13.00 17.34
N GLU A 38 -7.15 -12.54 17.11
CA GLU A 38 -8.04 -12.08 18.17
C GLU A 38 -8.94 -13.20 18.69
N ARG A 39 -9.14 -13.16 20.01
CA ARG A 39 -9.81 -14.17 20.84
C ARG A 39 -11.12 -14.63 20.20
N SER A 40 -11.14 -15.90 19.80
CA SER A 40 -12.34 -16.54 19.29
C SER A 40 -13.38 -16.65 20.41
N PHE A 41 -14.43 -15.85 20.33
CA PHE A 41 -15.63 -16.09 21.14
C PHE A 41 -16.38 -17.26 20.49
N THR A 42 -16.35 -18.40 21.18
CA THR A 42 -17.04 -19.67 20.92
C THR A 42 -18.15 -19.65 19.86
N THR A 43 -18.01 -20.48 18.82
CA THR A 43 -19.11 -20.92 17.95
C THR A 43 -19.26 -22.46 18.03
N PRO A 44 -20.47 -23.03 18.18
CA PRO A 44 -20.66 -24.48 18.36
C PRO A 44 -20.58 -25.32 17.08
N LEU A 45 -20.03 -24.79 15.97
CA LEU A 45 -20.04 -25.46 14.68
C LEU A 45 -18.64 -25.50 14.06
N ALA A 46 -18.27 -26.69 13.60
CA ALA A 46 -16.96 -27.10 13.06
C ALA A 46 -16.43 -26.31 11.84
N SER A 47 -17.15 -25.28 11.40
CA SER A 47 -16.83 -24.45 10.24
C SER A 47 -15.63 -23.53 10.48
N PHE A 48 -15.40 -23.10 11.73
CA PHE A 48 -14.27 -22.22 12.07
C PHE A 48 -12.97 -22.97 12.38
N THR A 49 -13.05 -24.23 12.82
CA THR A 49 -11.87 -25.11 12.99
C THR A 49 -11.15 -25.33 11.66
N TYR A 50 -11.87 -25.30 10.53
CA TYR A 50 -11.27 -25.39 9.19
C TYR A 50 -10.35 -24.18 8.86
N PHE A 51 -10.67 -23.00 9.40
CA PHE A 51 -9.88 -21.78 9.19
C PHE A 51 -8.78 -21.59 10.25
N ASN A 52 -9.04 -21.96 11.51
CA ASN A 52 -8.07 -21.85 12.61
C ASN A 52 -7.03 -22.98 12.65
N ASN A 53 -7.31 -24.15 12.05
CA ASN A 53 -6.31 -25.21 11.86
C ASN A 53 -5.35 -24.93 10.70
N ARG A 54 -5.52 -23.80 10.00
CA ARG A 54 -4.50 -23.27 9.10
C ARG A 54 -3.63 -22.28 9.88
N PRO A 55 -2.32 -22.44 9.79
CA PRO A 55 -1.39 -22.12 10.87
C PRO A 55 -1.43 -20.65 11.28
N SER A 56 -1.91 -20.43 12.51
CA SER A 56 -1.78 -19.21 13.28
C SER A 56 -0.31 -18.82 13.43
N ASN A 57 0.09 -17.71 12.81
CA ASN A 57 1.35 -16.96 12.97
C ASN A 57 2.70 -17.68 12.73
N SER A 58 2.83 -19.00 12.91
CA SER A 58 4.10 -19.71 12.70
C SER A 58 4.30 -20.17 11.26
N SER A 59 3.22 -20.40 10.50
CA SER A 59 3.31 -20.83 9.10
C SER A 59 2.65 -19.90 8.07
N ALA A 60 2.15 -18.73 8.48
CA ALA A 60 2.10 -17.58 7.57
C ALA A 60 3.50 -17.17 7.07
N ARG A 61 4.56 -17.55 7.82
CA ARG A 61 5.97 -17.51 7.35
C ARG A 61 6.31 -18.58 6.30
N ALA A 62 5.45 -19.59 6.09
CA ALA A 62 5.74 -20.81 5.33
C ALA A 62 4.73 -21.09 4.20
N LEU A 63 3.96 -20.10 3.75
CA LEU A 63 3.39 -20.21 2.40
C LEU A 63 4.55 -20.17 1.40
N PRO A 64 4.62 -21.07 0.40
CA PRO A 64 5.67 -21.05 -0.60
C PRO A 64 5.78 -19.66 -1.21
N LEU A 65 6.99 -19.12 -1.07
CA LEU A 65 7.35 -17.72 -1.20
C LEU A 65 7.42 -17.23 -2.66
N VAL A 66 6.63 -17.80 -3.57
CA VAL A 66 6.78 -17.61 -5.02
C VAL A 66 5.43 -17.32 -5.65
N TYR A 67 4.90 -16.13 -5.39
CA TYR A 67 4.08 -15.47 -6.40
C TYR A 67 4.93 -14.33 -6.96
N PRO A 68 5.31 -14.38 -8.25
CA PRO A 68 5.92 -13.22 -8.89
C PRO A 68 4.95 -12.06 -8.73
N THR A 69 5.48 -10.87 -8.44
CA THR A 69 4.70 -9.64 -8.52
C THR A 69 3.96 -9.66 -9.86
N PRO A 70 2.61 -9.55 -9.89
CA PRO A 70 1.88 -9.60 -11.14
C PRO A 70 2.51 -8.57 -12.10
N PRO A 71 2.82 -8.93 -13.36
CA PRO A 71 3.45 -7.99 -14.30
C PRO A 71 2.69 -6.66 -14.41
N ARG A 72 1.35 -6.72 -14.28
CA ARG A 72 0.45 -5.55 -14.28
C ARG A 72 0.56 -4.66 -13.05
N LEU A 73 0.96 -5.19 -11.89
CA LEU A 73 1.15 -4.39 -10.67
C LEU A 73 2.39 -3.50 -10.82
N GLY A 74 3.44 -4.02 -11.48
CA GLY A 74 4.67 -3.28 -11.74
C GLY A 74 4.43 -2.04 -12.60
N SER A 75 3.95 -2.23 -13.82
CA SER A 75 3.74 -1.12 -14.77
C SER A 75 2.70 -0.11 -14.32
N HIS A 76 1.59 -0.57 -13.70
CA HIS A 76 0.57 0.35 -13.20
C HIS A 76 1.09 1.22 -12.05
N ALA A 77 1.84 0.63 -11.10
CA ALA A 77 2.33 1.38 -9.95
C ALA A 77 3.41 2.40 -10.37
N THR A 78 4.33 2.03 -11.25
CA THR A 78 5.38 2.93 -11.73
C THR A 78 4.80 4.09 -12.56
N TYR A 79 3.77 3.82 -13.38
CA TYR A 79 3.04 4.84 -14.11
C TYR A 79 2.25 5.77 -13.20
N ALA A 80 1.40 5.22 -12.33
CA ALA A 80 0.48 6.02 -11.50
C ALA A 80 1.25 6.99 -10.58
N ILE A 81 2.34 6.54 -9.96
CA ILE A 81 3.18 7.42 -9.13
C ILE A 81 3.87 8.51 -9.98
N ALA A 82 4.36 8.17 -11.18
CA ALA A 82 4.98 9.15 -12.07
C ALA A 82 3.96 10.21 -12.54
N ASP A 83 2.71 9.81 -12.80
CA ASP A 83 1.60 10.71 -13.11
C ASP A 83 1.29 11.66 -11.94
N GLN A 84 1.11 11.13 -10.74
CA GLN A 84 0.86 11.92 -9.54
C GLN A 84 1.97 12.93 -9.22
N LEU A 85 3.24 12.58 -9.45
CA LEU A 85 4.37 13.49 -9.27
C LEU A 85 4.39 14.63 -10.31
N ARG A 86 3.88 14.38 -11.51
CA ARG A 86 3.68 15.42 -12.54
C ARG A 86 2.53 16.33 -12.19
N ASP A 87 1.37 15.78 -11.83
CA ASP A 87 0.22 16.56 -11.36
C ASP A 87 0.61 17.45 -10.17
N LEU A 88 1.38 16.93 -9.23
CA LEU A 88 1.91 17.70 -8.11
C LEU A 88 2.80 18.86 -8.58
N SER A 89 3.61 18.65 -9.62
CA SER A 89 4.50 19.68 -10.17
C SER A 89 3.72 20.80 -10.88
N ASP A 90 2.66 20.45 -11.60
CA ASP A 90 1.76 21.39 -12.25
C ASP A 90 1.03 22.26 -11.21
N VAL A 91 0.50 21.63 -10.17
CA VAL A 91 -0.21 22.31 -9.08
C VAL A 91 0.71 23.23 -8.27
N ILE A 92 1.96 22.78 -7.98
CA ILE A 92 2.97 23.63 -7.34
C ILE A 92 3.28 24.86 -8.20
N SER A 93 3.41 24.67 -9.52
CA SER A 93 3.70 25.76 -10.45
C SER A 93 2.55 26.75 -10.58
N ALA A 94 1.30 26.28 -10.46
CA ALA A 94 0.10 27.10 -10.41
C ALA A 94 -0.07 27.86 -9.08
N GLY A 95 0.71 27.53 -8.04
CA GLY A 95 0.65 28.17 -6.72
C GLY A 95 -0.52 27.70 -5.84
N ASP A 96 -1.19 26.60 -6.19
CA ASP A 96 -2.28 26.04 -5.37
C ASP A 96 -1.71 25.14 -4.25
N SER A 97 -1.40 25.77 -3.13
CA SER A 97 -0.80 25.11 -1.97
C SER A 97 -1.72 24.07 -1.31
N ALA A 98 -3.04 24.27 -1.37
CA ALA A 98 -3.99 23.34 -0.76
C ALA A 98 -4.05 22.02 -1.53
N THR A 99 -4.17 22.11 -2.86
CA THR A 99 -4.17 20.93 -3.72
C THR A 99 -2.80 20.25 -3.71
N ALA A 100 -1.70 21.01 -3.69
CA ALA A 100 -0.37 20.42 -3.59
C ALA A 100 -0.15 19.66 -2.27
N ASN A 101 -0.65 20.18 -1.14
CA ASN A 101 -0.63 19.47 0.14
C ASN A 101 -1.46 18.18 0.09
N LEU A 102 -2.65 18.22 -0.52
CA LEU A 102 -3.50 17.03 -0.70
C LEU A 102 -2.77 15.94 -1.50
N LEU A 103 -2.16 16.31 -2.63
CA LEU A 103 -1.42 15.38 -3.49
C LEU A 103 -0.17 14.83 -2.78
N LEU A 104 0.60 15.66 -2.07
CA LEU A 104 1.77 15.23 -1.30
C LEU A 104 1.41 14.12 -0.30
N VAL A 105 0.41 14.37 0.55
CA VAL A 105 0.01 13.41 1.60
C VAL A 105 -0.62 12.15 1.00
N GLY A 106 -1.45 12.31 -0.04
CA GLY A 106 -2.07 11.20 -0.76
C GLY A 106 -1.05 10.27 -1.38
N THR A 107 -0.12 10.81 -2.18
CA THR A 107 0.93 10.05 -2.87
C THR A 107 1.93 9.43 -1.88
N ALA A 108 2.32 10.15 -0.83
CA ALA A 108 3.20 9.59 0.21
C ALA A 108 2.56 8.36 0.89
N THR A 109 1.26 8.46 1.19
CA THR A 109 0.49 7.38 1.80
C THR A 109 0.35 6.18 0.87
N GLU A 110 0.09 6.42 -0.42
CA GLU A 110 0.02 5.37 -1.45
C GLU A 110 1.37 4.65 -1.60
N LEU A 111 2.48 5.39 -1.65
CA LEU A 111 3.83 4.83 -1.71
C LEU A 111 4.14 3.92 -0.53
N VAL A 112 3.80 4.32 0.70
CA VAL A 112 4.01 3.46 1.86
C VAL A 112 3.13 2.22 1.82
N HIS A 113 1.89 2.31 1.35
CA HIS A 113 1.07 1.12 1.15
C HIS A 113 1.63 0.18 0.08
N LEU A 114 2.14 0.74 -1.01
CA LEU A 114 2.86 -0.02 -2.03
C LEU A 114 4.09 -0.69 -1.42
N HIS A 115 4.87 0.04 -0.61
CA HIS A 115 6.05 -0.49 0.06
C HIS A 115 5.72 -1.68 0.98
N HIS A 116 4.69 -1.56 1.82
CA HIS A 116 4.21 -2.68 2.64
C HIS A 116 3.83 -3.89 1.76
N ARG A 117 3.15 -3.68 0.62
CA ARG A 117 2.79 -4.75 -0.32
C ARG A 117 4.02 -5.41 -0.94
N LEU A 118 4.96 -4.62 -1.45
CA LEU A 118 6.19 -5.11 -2.08
C LEU A 118 7.07 -5.89 -1.08
N GLN A 119 7.09 -5.44 0.17
CA GLN A 119 7.79 -6.11 1.27
C GLN A 119 6.98 -7.25 1.90
N ARG A 120 5.78 -7.55 1.35
CA ARG A 120 4.88 -8.61 1.83
C ARG A 120 4.52 -8.47 3.32
N ARG A 121 4.40 -7.23 3.80
CA ARG A 121 4.06 -6.88 5.18
C ARG A 121 2.61 -6.47 5.28
N TRP A 122 2.05 -6.69 6.46
CA TRP A 122 0.73 -6.16 6.80
C TRP A 122 0.79 -4.64 6.89
N ARG A 123 -0.24 -3.98 6.36
CA ARG A 123 -0.39 -2.54 6.46
C ARG A 123 -0.75 -2.17 7.89
N ASP A 124 0.02 -1.25 8.47
CA ASP A 124 -0.33 -0.67 9.76
C ASP A 124 -1.57 0.24 9.63
N LYS A 125 -2.34 0.35 10.72
CA LYS A 125 -3.45 1.32 10.78
C LYS A 125 -2.88 2.72 10.54
N PRO A 126 -3.59 3.62 9.82
CA PRO A 126 -3.08 4.95 9.47
C PRO A 126 -2.47 5.72 10.65
N LYS A 127 -3.14 5.71 11.82
CA LYS A 127 -2.66 6.36 13.05
C LYS A 127 -1.36 5.80 13.65
N ARG A 128 -0.87 4.65 13.17
CA ARG A 128 0.39 4.01 13.60
C ARG A 128 1.37 3.82 12.44
N LEU A 129 1.07 4.33 11.25
CA LEU A 129 1.80 3.99 10.03
C LEU A 129 3.28 4.37 10.12
N LEU A 130 3.59 5.62 10.49
CA LEU A 130 4.98 6.06 10.67
C LEU A 130 5.70 5.29 11.77
N GLN A 131 5.07 5.11 12.93
CA GLN A 131 5.67 4.37 14.05
C GLN A 131 5.95 2.91 13.69
N GLY A 132 5.05 2.29 12.94
CA GLY A 132 5.21 0.93 12.42
C GLY A 132 6.34 0.85 11.41
N LEU A 133 6.35 1.76 10.44
CA LEU A 133 7.38 1.87 9.40
C LEU A 133 8.78 2.06 10.00
N THR A 134 8.96 2.98 10.97
CA THR A 134 10.26 3.22 11.63
C THR A 134 10.88 1.96 12.25
N LYS A 135 10.08 0.98 12.67
CA LYS A 135 10.60 -0.25 13.30
C LYS A 135 11.31 -1.19 12.34
N TRP A 136 11.02 -1.12 11.04
CA TRP A 136 11.55 -2.05 10.06
C TRP A 136 12.17 -1.38 8.83
N ASP A 137 11.85 -0.12 8.58
CA ASP A 137 12.45 0.70 7.53
C ASP A 137 12.50 2.18 7.95
N VAL A 138 13.61 2.54 8.58
CA VAL A 138 13.87 3.91 9.05
C VAL A 138 13.98 4.88 7.87
N GLN A 139 14.57 4.45 6.76
CA GLN A 139 14.78 5.32 5.60
C GLN A 139 13.44 5.74 4.98
N ALA A 140 12.55 4.79 4.71
CA ALA A 140 11.22 5.09 4.19
C ALA A 140 10.41 5.95 5.18
N ALA A 141 10.55 5.70 6.49
CA ALA A 141 9.88 6.49 7.52
C ALA A 141 10.34 7.95 7.55
N GLU A 142 11.64 8.22 7.45
CA GLU A 142 12.16 9.59 7.43
C GLU A 142 11.75 10.33 6.16
N LEU A 143 11.81 9.69 4.99
CA LEU A 143 11.34 10.29 3.73
C LEU A 143 9.85 10.62 3.79
N MET A 144 9.02 9.71 4.32
CA MET A 144 7.60 9.96 4.52
C MET A 144 7.35 11.11 5.51
N ARG A 145 8.13 11.20 6.58
CA ARG A 145 8.01 12.30 7.55
C ARG A 145 8.31 13.64 6.89
N VAL A 146 9.41 13.74 6.14
CA VAL A 146 9.75 14.96 5.41
C VAL A 146 8.67 15.33 4.40
N ALA A 147 8.14 14.38 3.62
CA ALA A 147 7.08 14.65 2.65
C ALA A 147 5.77 15.19 3.29
N CYS A 148 5.44 14.75 4.50
CA CYS A 148 4.20 15.10 5.20
C CYS A 148 4.33 16.23 6.22
N GLU A 149 5.52 16.80 6.44
CA GLU A 149 5.74 17.81 7.49
C GLU A 149 5.31 19.20 7.02
N ASP A 150 4.21 19.71 7.58
CA ASP A 150 3.60 21.01 7.21
C ASP A 150 4.53 22.22 7.40
N GLY A 151 5.56 22.11 8.25
CA GLY A 151 6.54 23.17 8.50
C GLY A 151 7.65 23.31 7.43
N ARG A 152 7.69 22.44 6.42
CA ARG A 152 8.74 22.44 5.39
C ARG A 152 8.28 23.10 4.09
N GLU A 153 9.25 23.63 3.34
CA GLU A 153 8.99 24.16 2.00
C GLU A 153 8.44 23.04 1.09
N ILE A 154 7.45 23.38 0.26
CA ILE A 154 6.79 22.43 -0.62
C ILE A 154 7.76 21.72 -1.57
N LYS A 155 8.84 22.41 -1.99
CA LYS A 155 9.91 21.84 -2.82
C LYS A 155 10.70 20.76 -2.09
N GLU A 156 11.04 20.97 -0.82
CA GLU A 156 11.72 19.96 -0.01
C GLU A 156 10.84 18.72 0.19
N ARG A 157 9.56 18.94 0.48
CA ARG A 157 8.57 17.87 0.66
C ARG A 157 8.41 17.04 -0.62
N ARG A 158 8.33 17.71 -1.78
CA ARG A 158 8.32 17.06 -3.11
C ARG A 158 9.60 16.25 -3.35
N GLY A 159 10.78 16.80 -3.07
CA GLY A 159 12.05 16.09 -3.27
C GLY A 159 12.16 14.83 -2.39
N ALA A 160 11.68 14.88 -1.15
CA ALA A 160 11.59 13.70 -0.29
C ALA A 160 10.61 12.65 -0.83
N LEU A 161 9.49 13.09 -1.39
CA LEU A 161 8.51 12.22 -2.02
C LEU A 161 9.07 11.52 -3.27
N GLU A 162 9.81 12.22 -4.12
CA GLU A 162 10.51 11.64 -5.27
C GLU A 162 11.54 10.60 -4.83
N THR A 163 12.33 10.93 -3.80
CA THR A 163 13.31 9.98 -3.23
C THR A 163 12.62 8.74 -2.65
N LEU A 164 11.46 8.91 -2.00
CA LEU A 164 10.64 7.80 -1.51
C LEU A 164 10.11 6.95 -2.67
N ALA A 165 9.63 7.58 -3.74
CA ALA A 165 9.14 6.89 -4.92
C ALA A 165 10.23 6.02 -5.56
N GLU A 166 11.42 6.58 -5.78
CA GLU A 166 12.56 5.82 -6.31
C GLU A 166 12.96 4.65 -5.40
N TYR A 167 12.95 4.88 -4.08
CA TYR A 167 13.26 3.86 -3.10
C TYR A 167 12.27 2.69 -3.15
N VAL A 168 10.97 2.99 -3.11
CA VAL A 168 9.89 2.00 -3.09
C VAL A 168 9.74 1.28 -4.42
N LEU A 169 9.86 1.98 -5.55
CA LEU A 169 9.65 1.43 -6.90
C LEU A 169 10.89 0.72 -7.46
N ARG A 170 12.04 0.80 -6.79
CA ARG A 170 13.27 0.12 -7.22
C ARG A 170 13.08 -1.36 -7.58
N PRO A 171 12.33 -2.18 -6.81
CA PRO A 171 12.08 -3.59 -7.16
C PRO A 171 11.20 -3.79 -8.39
N LEU A 172 10.53 -2.74 -8.87
CA LEU A 172 9.61 -2.76 -10.01
C LEU A 172 10.22 -2.18 -11.29
N GLY A 173 11.51 -1.80 -11.28
CA GLY A 173 12.16 -1.17 -12.42
C GLY A 173 12.23 0.36 -12.38
N ARG A 174 12.02 0.97 -11.19
CA ARG A 174 12.04 2.43 -10.92
C ARG A 174 10.82 3.18 -11.47
N LEU A 175 10.80 4.51 -11.29
CA LEU A 175 9.78 5.38 -11.89
C LEU A 175 9.76 5.21 -13.40
N MET A 176 8.56 5.22 -13.99
CA MET A 176 8.43 5.13 -15.43
C MET A 176 8.96 6.41 -16.09
N PRO A 177 9.77 6.31 -17.17
CA PRO A 177 10.25 7.48 -17.89
C PRO A 177 9.09 8.29 -18.50
N VAL A 178 9.37 9.58 -18.71
CA VAL A 178 8.40 10.65 -19.04
C VAL A 178 7.73 10.47 -20.40
N GLU A 179 8.42 9.83 -21.34
CA GLU A 179 7.95 9.67 -22.71
C GLU A 179 7.34 8.27 -22.87
N TRP A 180 6.01 8.25 -23.04
CA TRP A 180 5.40 7.18 -23.80
C TRP A 180 5.86 7.34 -25.24
N GLU A 181 6.97 6.70 -25.61
CA GLU A 181 7.16 6.31 -27.00
C GLU A 181 6.04 5.30 -27.30
N SER A 182 4.96 5.81 -27.88
CA SER A 182 3.90 4.94 -28.37
C SER A 182 4.51 4.15 -29.53
N PRO A 183 4.54 2.81 -29.48
CA PRO A 183 5.01 2.00 -30.62
C PRO A 183 4.15 2.21 -31.88
N TRP A 184 3.04 2.94 -31.78
CA TRP A 184 2.21 3.37 -32.91
C TRP A 184 2.76 4.59 -33.66
N GLU A 185 3.76 5.30 -33.12
CA GLU A 185 4.45 6.37 -33.84
C GLU A 185 5.44 5.82 -34.87
N GLU A 186 5.99 4.62 -34.66
CA GLU A 186 6.82 3.90 -35.63
C GLU A 186 6.03 3.33 -36.81
N LEU A 187 4.70 3.19 -36.70
CA LEU A 187 3.82 2.68 -37.76
C LEU A 187 3.37 3.78 -38.76
N LYS A 188 4.02 4.95 -38.73
CA LYS A 188 3.74 6.09 -39.64
C LYS A 188 4.70 6.22 -40.82
N GLU A 189 5.57 5.23 -41.06
CA GLU A 189 6.39 5.15 -42.28
C GLU A 189 5.89 4.07 -43.26
#